data_AF-A0A955SPJ8-F1
#
_entry.id   AF-A0A955SPJ8-F1
#
_cell.length_a   1.000
_cell.length_b   1.000
_cell.length_c   1.000
_cell.angle_alpha   90.00
_cell.angle_beta   90.00
_cell.angle_gamma   90.00
#
_symmetry.space_group_name_H-M   'P 1'
#
loop_
_entity.id
_entity.type
_entity.pdbx_description
1 polymer ?
#
loop_
_entity_poly.entity_id
_entity_poly.type
_entity_poly.pdbx_seq_one_letter_code
_entity_poly.pdbx_strand_id
1 'polypeptide(L)'
;MNLLNFPTRSERYGFAPENPRVEPVGAYDGNGKPVKPSFPFVLDGDCVLDFGQNLAGKIWIQADGPVDYLYGSDWDQLAWFQQMGEERTTRYGVHETYERACPWGRVEPRNDQPSPLEPSISVFRLLSLKADKPTTIHNCWADFSAPHLPLAGSFHCSDSELETIWHMGIYTTLVCTQKNTDSQVPVPAPGRGYVIWDGPRR
;
A
#
# COMPACT_ATOMS: atom_id res chain seq x y z
N MET A 1 -10.15 -14.40 22.40
CA MET A 1 -9.32 -13.67 21.41
C MET A 1 -9.22 -14.55 20.18
N ASN A 2 -9.91 -14.20 19.10
CA ASN A 2 -9.76 -14.89 17.82
C ASN A 2 -8.43 -14.44 17.22
N LEU A 3 -7.43 -15.31 17.27
CA LEU A 3 -6.18 -15.15 16.54
C LEU A 3 -6.53 -14.97 15.07
N LEU A 4 -6.03 -13.87 14.49
CA LEU A 4 -6.07 -13.63 13.06
C LEU A 4 -5.57 -14.91 12.37
N ASN A 5 -6.40 -15.46 11.48
CA ASN A 5 -5.96 -16.49 10.53
C ASN A 5 -4.92 -15.85 9.62
N PHE A 6 -3.66 -15.83 10.06
CA PHE A 6 -2.55 -15.66 9.16
C PHE A 6 -2.69 -16.74 8.09
N PRO A 7 -2.70 -16.40 6.79
CA PRO A 7 -2.67 -17.42 5.76
C PRO A 7 -1.30 -18.10 5.81
N THR A 8 -1.17 -19.10 6.68
CA THR A 8 -0.08 -20.07 6.69
C THR A 8 -0.27 -20.99 5.49
N ARG A 9 -0.03 -20.48 4.29
CA ARG A 9 0.16 -21.32 3.10
C ARG A 9 1.25 -20.68 2.25
N SER A 10 2.45 -21.23 2.43
CA SER A 10 3.58 -21.19 1.51
C SER A 10 3.20 -21.47 0.04
N GLU A 11 2.02 -22.05 -0.21
CA GLU A 11 1.46 -22.28 -1.55
C GLU A 11 0.98 -21.01 -2.28
N ARG A 12 0.75 -19.88 -1.61
CA ARG A 12 0.40 -18.60 -2.29
C ARG A 12 1.60 -17.78 -2.75
N TYR A 13 2.80 -18.10 -2.28
CA TYR A 13 4.04 -17.54 -2.84
C TYR A 13 4.56 -18.39 -4.01
N GLY A 14 3.69 -19.20 -4.63
CA GLY A 14 3.89 -19.58 -6.02
C GLY A 14 3.95 -18.29 -6.82
N PHE A 15 5.17 -17.77 -7.02
CA PHE A 15 5.45 -16.57 -7.80
C PHE A 15 5.09 -16.88 -9.25
N ALA A 16 3.80 -16.79 -9.56
CA ALA A 16 3.31 -16.64 -10.90
C ALA A 16 4.04 -15.44 -11.53
N PRO A 17 4.26 -15.43 -12.85
CA PRO A 17 4.90 -14.33 -13.57
C PRO A 17 4.12 -13.00 -13.52
N GLU A 18 3.01 -12.95 -12.78
CA GLU A 18 2.09 -11.83 -12.67
C GLU A 18 2.09 -11.34 -11.22
N ASN A 19 2.36 -10.05 -11.01
CA ASN A 19 2.27 -9.39 -9.71
C ASN A 19 0.87 -9.65 -9.11
N PRO A 20 0.76 -10.27 -7.92
CA PRO A 20 -0.54 -10.67 -7.42
C PRO A 20 -1.37 -9.43 -7.08
N ARG A 21 -2.59 -9.39 -7.62
CA ARG A 21 -3.63 -8.46 -7.20
C ARG A 21 -4.03 -8.78 -5.75
N VAL A 22 -3.94 -7.77 -4.88
CA VAL A 22 -4.31 -7.83 -3.47
C VAL A 22 -5.53 -6.94 -3.22
N GLU A 23 -6.57 -7.50 -2.63
CA GLU A 23 -7.80 -6.77 -2.29
C GLU A 23 -7.82 -6.41 -0.79
N PRO A 24 -8.54 -5.34 -0.40
CA PRO A 24 -8.78 -5.03 1.01
C PRO A 24 -9.45 -6.20 1.74
N VAL A 25 -8.93 -6.53 2.91
CA VAL A 25 -9.48 -7.57 3.80
C VAL A 25 -10.39 -6.99 4.89
N GLY A 26 -10.34 -5.67 5.10
CA GLY A 26 -11.17 -4.94 6.04
C GLY A 26 -11.55 -3.56 5.50
N ALA A 27 -12.59 -2.98 6.08
CA ALA A 27 -13.02 -1.62 5.80
C ALA A 27 -13.58 -0.97 7.07
N TYR A 28 -13.49 0.36 7.17
CA TYR A 28 -13.95 1.15 8.30
C TYR A 28 -14.65 2.40 7.79
N ASP A 29 -15.76 2.80 8.40
CA ASP A 29 -16.42 4.07 8.07
C ASP A 29 -15.66 5.29 8.63
N GLY A 30 -16.11 6.49 8.31
CA GLY A 30 -15.53 7.75 8.80
C GLY A 30 -15.55 7.93 10.33
N ASN A 31 -16.24 7.07 11.08
CA ASN A 31 -16.20 7.03 12.54
C ASN A 31 -15.27 5.93 13.09
N GLY A 32 -14.52 5.25 12.22
CA GLY A 32 -13.64 4.13 12.56
C GLY A 32 -14.39 2.84 12.89
N LYS A 33 -15.69 2.73 12.57
CA LYS A 33 -16.45 1.51 12.83
C LYS A 33 -16.18 0.49 11.73
N PRO A 34 -15.87 -0.77 12.07
CA PRO A 34 -15.68 -1.82 11.07
C PRO A 34 -16.93 -2.02 10.21
N VAL A 35 -16.73 -2.09 8.90
CA VAL A 35 -17.73 -2.46 7.91
C VAL A 35 -17.20 -3.61 7.05
N LYS A 36 -18.10 -4.40 6.46
CA LYS A 36 -17.70 -5.50 5.59
C LYS A 36 -17.14 -4.93 4.28
N PRO A 37 -15.94 -5.30 3.84
CA PRO A 37 -15.47 -4.93 2.51
C PRO A 37 -16.37 -5.64 1.49
N SER A 38 -17.14 -4.88 0.75
CA SER A 38 -17.94 -5.37 -0.36
C SER A 38 -17.89 -4.36 -1.48
N PHE A 39 -17.53 -4.81 -2.67
CA PHE A 39 -17.60 -4.01 -3.88
C PHE A 39 -18.76 -4.52 -4.76
N PRO A 40 -19.50 -3.64 -5.45
CA PRO A 40 -19.45 -2.18 -5.31
C PRO A 40 -20.00 -1.70 -3.96
N PHE A 41 -19.57 -0.52 -3.50
CA PHE A 41 -20.20 0.20 -2.39
C PHE A 41 -20.36 1.69 -2.69
N VAL A 42 -21.28 2.37 -1.99
CA VAL A 42 -21.44 3.82 -2.07
C VAL A 42 -20.58 4.48 -0.99
N LEU A 43 -19.61 5.28 -1.42
CA LEU A 43 -18.81 6.16 -0.56
C LEU A 43 -19.57 7.47 -0.34
N ASP A 44 -20.06 7.67 0.87
CA ASP A 44 -20.75 8.88 1.31
C ASP A 44 -20.04 9.43 2.56
N GLY A 45 -19.04 10.30 2.33
CA GLY A 45 -18.07 10.73 3.34
C GLY A 45 -16.75 9.96 3.23
N ASP A 46 -16.27 9.44 4.37
CA ASP A 46 -14.94 8.85 4.50
C ASP A 46 -15.02 7.32 4.70
N CYS A 47 -14.08 6.58 4.12
CA CYS A 47 -13.93 5.14 4.30
C CYS A 47 -12.45 4.76 4.31
N VAL A 48 -12.02 3.91 5.25
CA VAL A 48 -10.66 3.37 5.28
C VAL A 48 -10.68 1.89 4.91
N LEU A 49 -9.94 1.54 3.87
CA LEU A 49 -9.71 0.17 3.43
C LEU A 49 -8.41 -0.36 4.08
N ASP A 50 -8.45 -1.56 4.65
CA ASP A 50 -7.29 -2.25 5.25
C ASP A 50 -6.93 -3.47 4.41
N PHE A 51 -5.70 -3.49 3.90
CA PHE A 51 -5.16 -4.61 3.13
C PHE A 51 -4.60 -5.74 4.00
N GLY A 52 -4.66 -5.58 5.33
CA GLY A 52 -4.32 -6.59 6.33
C GLY A 52 -2.82 -6.66 6.64
N GLN A 53 -1.99 -6.16 5.74
CA GLN A 53 -0.54 -6.08 5.89
C GLN A 53 0.01 -4.89 5.11
N ASN A 54 1.22 -4.45 5.45
CA ASN A 54 1.95 -3.51 4.61
C ASN A 54 2.22 -4.15 3.26
N LEU A 55 1.92 -3.44 2.18
CA LEU A 55 2.14 -3.77 0.78
C LEU A 55 3.14 -2.79 0.19
N ALA A 56 3.92 -3.24 -0.79
CA ALA A 56 4.58 -2.36 -1.74
C ALA A 56 3.94 -2.61 -3.11
N GLY A 57 3.31 -1.60 -3.69
CA GLY A 57 2.58 -1.81 -4.94
C GLY A 57 1.95 -0.55 -5.51
N LYS A 58 1.27 -0.72 -6.64
CA LYS A 58 0.44 0.32 -7.25
C LYS A 58 -1.00 0.12 -6.82
N ILE A 59 -1.64 1.19 -6.37
CA ILE A 59 -3.04 1.16 -5.96
C ILE A 59 -3.92 1.54 -7.15
N TRP A 60 -4.97 0.77 -7.38
CA TRP A 60 -5.94 0.99 -8.43
C TRP A 60 -7.33 1.17 -7.86
N ILE A 61 -8.12 2.02 -8.51
CA ILE A 61 -9.52 2.26 -8.15
C ILE A 61 -10.40 2.35 -9.41
N GLN A 62 -11.63 1.86 -9.28
CA GLN A 62 -12.73 2.09 -10.23
C GLN A 62 -13.88 2.73 -9.48
N ALA A 63 -14.36 3.89 -9.93
CA ALA A 63 -15.49 4.58 -9.33
C ALA A 63 -16.25 5.45 -10.34
N ASP A 64 -17.45 5.89 -9.96
CA ASP A 64 -18.34 6.72 -10.79
C ASP A 64 -18.06 8.23 -10.70
N GLY A 65 -17.00 8.64 -9.99
CA GLY A 65 -16.71 10.04 -9.78
C GLY A 65 -15.40 10.29 -9.04
N PRO A 66 -15.06 11.57 -8.82
CA PRO A 66 -13.83 11.96 -8.14
C PRO A 66 -13.73 11.39 -6.74
N VAL A 67 -12.53 10.94 -6.38
CA VAL A 67 -12.22 10.41 -5.05
C VAL A 67 -10.91 11.03 -4.58
N ASP A 68 -10.95 11.64 -3.40
CA ASP A 68 -9.76 12.02 -2.68
C ASP A 68 -9.25 10.80 -1.91
N TYR A 69 -7.95 10.60 -1.87
CA TYR A 69 -7.34 9.48 -1.17
C TYR A 69 -6.26 9.94 -0.21
N LEU A 70 -6.00 9.11 0.80
CA LEU A 70 -4.86 9.18 1.69
C LEU A 70 -4.41 7.76 2.05
N TYR A 71 -3.13 7.43 2.02
CA TYR A 71 -2.64 6.11 2.45
C TYR A 71 -1.56 6.16 3.54
N GLY A 72 -1.43 5.07 4.31
CA GLY A 72 -0.45 4.94 5.38
C GLY A 72 -0.17 3.47 5.77
N SER A 73 0.93 3.21 6.48
CA SER A 73 1.36 1.89 6.96
C SER A 73 0.56 1.39 8.16
N ASP A 74 -0.02 2.32 8.93
CA ASP A 74 -0.79 2.07 10.13
C ASP A 74 -1.69 3.26 10.45
N TRP A 75 -2.52 3.11 11.49
CA TRP A 75 -3.50 4.10 11.91
C TRP A 75 -2.88 5.38 12.44
N ASP A 76 -1.74 5.30 13.14
CA ASP A 76 -1.08 6.46 13.73
C ASP A 76 -0.47 7.32 12.62
N GLN A 77 0.17 6.70 11.64
CA GLN A 77 0.69 7.38 10.46
C GLN A 77 -0.44 8.02 9.64
N LEU A 78 -1.54 7.29 9.41
CA LEU A 78 -2.70 7.81 8.70
C LEU A 78 -3.30 9.03 9.42
N ALA A 79 -3.50 8.94 10.73
CA ALA A 79 -4.00 10.04 11.55
C ALA A 79 -3.05 11.25 11.55
N TRP A 80 -1.74 11.00 11.60
CA TRP A 80 -0.72 12.04 11.52
C TRP A 80 -0.79 12.79 10.18
N PHE A 81 -0.92 12.08 9.06
CA PHE A 81 -1.09 12.70 7.75
C PHE A 81 -2.38 13.52 7.64
N GLN A 82 -3.50 13.01 8.18
CA GLN A 82 -4.76 13.75 8.24
C GLN A 82 -4.62 15.06 9.03
N GLN A 83 -3.92 15.04 10.17
CA GLN A 83 -3.68 16.23 10.98
C GLN A 83 -2.77 17.25 10.30
N MET A 84 -1.81 16.80 9.50
CA MET A 84 -0.93 17.70 8.75
C MET A 84 -1.69 18.44 7.64
N GLY A 85 -2.66 17.80 7.00
CA GLY A 85 -3.55 18.38 5.98
C GLY A 85 -2.86 18.74 4.66
N GLU A 86 -3.67 18.92 3.60
CA GLU A 86 -3.25 19.04 2.18
C GLU A 86 -2.24 20.17 1.86
N GLU A 87 -2.05 21.12 2.76
CA GLU A 87 -1.13 22.24 2.52
C GLU A 87 0.28 22.01 3.12
N ARG A 88 0.41 21.12 4.11
CA ARG A 88 1.71 20.91 4.79
C ARG A 88 2.54 19.79 4.17
N THR A 89 1.96 18.65 3.78
CA THR A 89 2.76 17.60 3.13
C THR A 89 3.19 17.96 1.70
N THR A 90 2.46 18.83 0.97
CA THR A 90 2.93 19.45 -0.28
C THR A 90 4.13 20.38 -0.04
N ARG A 91 4.14 21.13 1.07
CA ARG A 91 5.26 22.04 1.44
C ARG A 91 6.48 21.32 2.03
N TYR A 92 6.29 20.20 2.73
CA TYR A 92 7.38 19.32 3.17
C TYR A 92 7.85 18.36 2.07
N GLY A 93 7.31 18.52 0.87
CA GLY A 93 7.92 18.07 -0.35
C GLY A 93 7.65 16.62 -0.67
N VAL A 94 7.59 16.39 -1.98
CA VAL A 94 8.02 15.15 -2.61
C VAL A 94 9.37 14.77 -1.99
N HIS A 95 9.34 14.02 -0.89
CA HIS A 95 10.54 13.36 -0.43
C HIS A 95 10.88 12.31 -1.47
N GLU A 96 12.17 12.17 -1.66
CA GLU A 96 12.74 11.64 -2.88
C GLU A 96 13.64 10.42 -2.58
N THR A 97 13.58 10.00 -1.32
CA THR A 97 13.84 8.64 -0.87
C THR A 97 12.65 7.74 -1.29
N TYR A 98 12.65 6.46 -0.89
CA TYR A 98 11.50 5.55 -1.05
C TYR A 98 10.14 6.14 -0.61
N GLU A 99 10.18 7.25 0.12
CA GLU A 99 9.06 8.09 0.54
C GLU A 99 8.78 9.20 -0.48
N ARG A 100 8.24 8.87 -1.66
CA ARG A 100 7.40 9.86 -2.35
C ARG A 100 6.11 10.01 -1.55
N ALA A 101 6.22 10.65 -0.39
CA ALA A 101 5.20 10.80 0.63
C ALA A 101 4.29 11.99 0.30
N CYS A 102 3.70 11.98 -0.89
CA CYS A 102 2.40 12.60 -1.05
C CYS A 102 1.41 11.47 -0.78
N PRO A 103 1.10 11.12 0.48
CA PRO A 103 0.18 10.05 0.77
C PRO A 103 -1.23 10.41 0.30
N TRP A 104 -1.47 11.66 -0.10
CA TRP A 104 -2.74 12.14 -0.60
C TRP A 104 -2.77 12.35 -2.11
N GLY A 105 -3.98 12.41 -2.63
CA GLY A 105 -4.26 12.99 -3.93
C GLY A 105 -5.74 12.95 -4.25
N ARG A 106 -6.08 13.43 -5.43
CA ARG A 106 -7.41 13.30 -6.01
C ARG A 106 -7.29 12.60 -7.34
N VAL A 107 -8.15 11.61 -7.56
CA VAL A 107 -8.26 10.91 -8.83
C VAL A 107 -9.68 11.11 -9.38
N GLU A 108 -9.80 11.18 -10.69
CA GLU A 108 -11.08 11.19 -11.41
C GLU A 108 -11.26 9.86 -12.14
N PRO A 109 -11.51 8.77 -11.41
CA PRO A 109 -11.63 7.45 -11.98
C PRO A 109 -12.92 7.34 -12.81
N ARG A 110 -12.91 6.34 -13.69
CA ARG A 110 -14.09 5.95 -14.46
C ARG A 110 -14.42 4.50 -14.16
N ASN A 111 -15.71 4.16 -14.21
CA ASN A 111 -16.17 2.80 -13.97
C ASN A 111 -15.62 1.81 -15.02
N ASP A 112 -15.55 2.24 -16.29
CA ASP A 112 -15.11 1.44 -17.41
C ASP A 112 -13.59 1.20 -17.44
N GLN A 113 -12.80 1.99 -16.71
CA GLN A 113 -11.35 1.87 -16.69
C GLN A 113 -10.74 2.11 -15.30
N PRO A 114 -10.00 1.12 -14.75
CA PRO A 114 -9.24 1.32 -13.52
C PRO A 114 -8.25 2.46 -13.67
N SER A 115 -8.22 3.33 -12.68
CA SER A 115 -7.26 4.44 -12.60
C SER A 115 -6.25 4.17 -11.49
N PRO A 116 -4.95 4.31 -11.76
CA PRO A 116 -3.96 4.25 -10.69
C PRO A 116 -4.13 5.48 -9.80
N LEU A 117 -4.06 5.31 -8.49
CA LEU A 117 -4.05 6.45 -7.57
C LEU A 117 -2.75 7.25 -7.74
N GLU A 118 -1.63 6.55 -7.91
CA GLU A 118 -0.29 7.10 -8.04
C GLU A 118 0.45 6.47 -9.24
N PRO A 119 1.32 7.20 -9.95
CA PRO A 119 2.11 6.66 -11.04
C PRO A 119 3.26 5.74 -10.57
N SER A 120 3.64 5.84 -9.29
CA SER A 120 4.79 5.15 -8.67
C SER A 120 4.34 4.07 -7.68
N ILE A 121 5.27 3.20 -7.27
CA ILE A 121 5.03 2.24 -6.19
C ILE A 121 4.88 2.99 -4.87
N SER A 122 3.86 2.63 -4.09
CA SER A 122 3.62 3.12 -2.73
C SER A 122 3.81 1.99 -1.73
N VAL A 123 4.28 2.32 -0.52
CA VAL A 123 4.27 1.41 0.62
C VAL A 123 3.14 1.81 1.57
N PHE A 124 2.19 0.91 1.80
CA PHE A 124 0.98 1.21 2.55
C PHE A 124 0.30 -0.05 3.07
N ARG A 125 -0.57 0.09 4.06
CA ARG A 125 -1.52 -0.93 4.51
C ARG A 125 -2.95 -0.41 4.47
N LEU A 126 -3.13 0.85 4.85
CA LEU A 126 -4.40 1.52 4.96
C LEU A 126 -4.56 2.52 3.82
N LEU A 127 -5.77 2.57 3.26
CA LEU A 127 -6.17 3.53 2.24
C LEU A 127 -7.48 4.19 2.67
N SER A 128 -7.39 5.44 3.09
CA SER A 128 -8.53 6.32 3.29
C SER A 128 -9.00 6.87 1.94
N LEU A 129 -10.30 6.78 1.70
CA LEU A 129 -10.99 7.34 0.54
C LEU A 129 -12.04 8.32 1.03
N LYS A 130 -12.22 9.40 0.29
CA LYS A 130 -13.23 10.42 0.55
C LYS A 130 -13.86 10.89 -0.76
N ALA A 131 -15.16 11.17 -0.73
CA ALA A 131 -15.85 11.79 -1.85
C ALA A 131 -16.72 12.96 -1.39
N ASP A 132 -16.70 14.05 -2.17
CA ASP A 132 -17.51 15.26 -1.92
C ASP A 132 -19.03 15.01 -2.05
N LYS A 133 -19.39 13.95 -2.77
CA LYS A 133 -20.77 13.51 -3.03
C LYS A 133 -20.81 11.99 -3.01
N PRO A 134 -21.98 11.39 -2.71
CA PRO A 134 -22.16 9.95 -2.81
C PRO A 134 -21.63 9.40 -4.14
N THR A 135 -20.62 8.54 -4.07
CA THR A 135 -19.89 8.01 -5.23
C THR A 135 -19.77 6.50 -5.11
N THR A 136 -20.15 5.76 -6.15
CA THR A 136 -19.98 4.30 -6.16
C THR A 136 -18.52 3.95 -6.40
N ILE A 137 -17.92 3.21 -5.47
CA ILE A 137 -16.63 2.55 -5.68
C ILE A 137 -16.92 1.13 -6.17
N HIS A 138 -16.60 0.85 -7.43
CA HIS A 138 -16.82 -0.45 -8.06
C HIS A 138 -15.74 -1.46 -7.70
N ASN A 139 -14.52 -1.00 -7.47
CA ASN A 139 -13.40 -1.86 -7.14
C ASN A 139 -12.22 -1.05 -6.60
N CYS A 140 -11.41 -1.64 -5.72
CA CYS A 140 -10.13 -1.10 -5.30
C CYS A 140 -9.18 -2.25 -4.94
N TRP A 141 -7.96 -2.20 -5.46
CA TRP A 141 -6.95 -3.22 -5.21
C TRP A 141 -5.54 -2.66 -5.34
N ALA A 142 -4.57 -3.48 -4.98
CA ALA A 142 -3.15 -3.21 -5.13
C ALA A 142 -2.51 -4.27 -6.01
N ASP A 143 -1.67 -3.86 -6.96
CA ASP A 143 -0.76 -4.79 -7.63
C ASP A 143 0.51 -4.85 -6.79
N PHE A 144 0.71 -5.98 -6.09
CA PHE A 144 1.89 -6.17 -5.27
C PHE A 144 3.14 -6.21 -6.15
N SER A 145 4.04 -5.26 -5.94
CA SER A 145 5.31 -5.19 -6.65
C SER A 145 6.36 -5.86 -5.78
N ALA A 146 6.90 -6.98 -6.24
CA ALA A 146 8.13 -7.55 -5.71
C ALA A 146 9.04 -7.95 -6.86
N PRO A 147 10.36 -7.78 -6.72
CA PRO A 147 11.27 -8.33 -7.70
C PRO A 147 11.11 -9.86 -7.70
N HIS A 148 11.06 -10.46 -8.90
CA HIS A 148 11.11 -11.91 -9.06
C HIS A 148 12.50 -12.43 -8.70
N LEU A 149 12.77 -12.57 -7.41
CA LEU A 149 14.01 -13.13 -6.89
C LEU A 149 13.74 -14.57 -6.45
N PRO A 150 14.48 -15.56 -6.96
CA PRO A 150 14.41 -16.91 -6.42
C PRO A 150 14.87 -16.87 -4.95
N LEU A 151 14.01 -17.33 -4.04
CA LEU A 151 14.40 -17.52 -2.65
C LEU A 151 15.40 -18.68 -2.59
N ALA A 152 16.68 -18.35 -2.35
CA ALA A 152 17.77 -19.33 -2.34
C ALA A 152 17.81 -20.20 -1.07
N GLY A 153 16.98 -19.89 -0.06
CA GLY A 153 16.95 -20.61 1.22
C GLY A 153 15.55 -20.65 1.82
N SER A 154 15.35 -21.60 2.72
CA SER A 154 14.15 -21.71 3.56
C SER A 154 14.57 -21.91 5.02
N PHE A 155 13.72 -21.46 5.93
CA PHE A 155 13.85 -21.70 7.35
C PHE A 155 12.51 -22.28 7.82
N HIS A 156 12.58 -23.28 8.69
CA HIS A 156 11.39 -23.82 9.34
C HIS A 156 11.74 -24.30 10.74
N CYS A 157 10.92 -24.01 11.73
CA CYS A 157 11.05 -24.50 13.09
C CYS A 157 9.69 -24.63 13.81
N SER A 158 9.68 -25.28 14.96
CA SER A 158 8.45 -25.44 15.76
C SER A 158 8.00 -24.16 16.46
N ASP A 159 8.84 -23.12 16.47
CA ASP A 159 8.53 -21.84 17.09
C ASP A 159 7.84 -20.91 16.07
N SER A 160 6.54 -20.71 16.23
CA SER A 160 5.73 -19.90 15.34
C SER A 160 6.11 -18.41 15.34
N GLU A 161 6.72 -17.91 16.42
CA GLU A 161 7.18 -16.52 16.48
C GLU A 161 8.43 -16.34 15.63
N LEU A 162 9.39 -17.26 15.72
CA LEU A 162 10.58 -17.25 14.86
C LEU A 162 10.24 -17.40 13.37
N GLU A 163 9.25 -18.24 13.04
CA GLU A 163 8.71 -18.32 11.68
C GLU A 163 8.17 -16.98 11.19
N THR A 164 7.40 -16.31 12.04
CA THR A 164 6.82 -15.00 11.72
C THR A 164 7.91 -13.96 11.47
N ILE A 165 8.92 -13.91 12.34
CA ILE A 165 10.08 -13.00 12.20
C ILE A 165 10.83 -13.28 10.89
N TRP A 166 11.06 -14.56 10.57
CA TRP A 166 11.72 -14.96 9.33
C TRP A 166 10.92 -14.50 8.10
N HIS A 167 9.60 -14.74 8.09
CA HIS A 167 8.72 -14.30 7.01
C HIS A 167 8.69 -12.77 6.85
N MET A 168 8.66 -12.02 7.96
CA MET A 168 8.78 -10.56 7.94
C MET A 168 10.11 -10.11 7.32
N GLY A 169 11.22 -10.76 7.69
CA GLY A 169 12.54 -10.44 7.14
C GLY A 169 12.63 -10.69 5.62
N ILE A 170 12.05 -11.79 5.13
CA ILE A 170 11.93 -12.03 3.67
C ILE A 170 11.11 -10.93 3.02
N TYR A 171 9.94 -10.63 3.58
CA TYR A 171 9.01 -9.65 3.02
C TYR A 171 9.65 -8.26 2.90
N THR A 172 10.24 -7.77 3.99
CA THR A 172 10.97 -6.49 4.00
C THR A 172 12.10 -6.50 2.96
N THR A 173 12.85 -7.59 2.88
CA THR A 173 13.93 -7.71 1.87
C THR A 173 13.39 -7.59 0.45
N LEU A 174 12.29 -8.27 0.13
CA LEU A 174 11.66 -8.20 -1.19
C LEU A 174 11.17 -6.80 -1.51
N VAL A 175 10.44 -6.17 -0.58
CA VAL A 175 9.95 -4.79 -0.70
C VAL A 175 11.10 -3.79 -0.90
N CYS A 176 12.24 -3.99 -0.23
CA CYS A 176 13.39 -3.11 -0.36
C CYS A 176 14.31 -3.42 -1.56
N THR A 177 14.03 -4.46 -2.34
CA THR A 177 14.87 -4.89 -3.49
C THR A 177 14.20 -4.59 -4.84
N GLN A 178 13.25 -3.65 -4.91
CA GLN A 178 12.62 -3.26 -6.17
C GLN A 178 13.62 -2.82 -7.24
N LYS A 179 13.28 -3.05 -8.51
CA LYS A 179 14.08 -2.56 -9.63
C LYS A 179 14.08 -1.04 -9.62
N ASN A 180 15.28 -0.47 -9.75
CA ASN A 180 15.53 0.97 -9.80
C ASN A 180 14.50 1.71 -10.68
N THR A 181 14.15 1.20 -11.85
CA THR A 181 13.20 1.82 -12.81
C THR A 181 11.76 1.97 -12.31
N ASP A 182 11.26 1.08 -11.47
CA ASP A 182 9.86 1.11 -10.98
C ASP A 182 9.68 2.08 -9.81
N SER A 183 10.79 2.66 -9.40
CA SER A 183 10.94 3.32 -8.13
C SER A 183 11.68 4.66 -8.33
N GLN A 184 12.09 5.01 -9.56
CA GLN A 184 12.65 6.34 -9.87
C GLN A 184 11.57 7.39 -9.95
N VAL A 185 11.52 8.24 -8.93
CA VAL A 185 11.28 9.65 -9.17
C VAL A 185 12.64 10.34 -9.03
N PRO A 186 13.11 11.06 -10.06
CA PRO A 186 14.35 11.79 -9.98
C PRO A 186 14.23 12.86 -8.90
N VAL A 187 15.21 12.83 -8.02
CA VAL A 187 15.39 13.78 -6.94
C VAL A 187 16.17 14.97 -7.47
N PRO A 188 15.67 16.23 -7.54
CA PRO A 188 16.53 17.38 -7.74
C PRO A 188 17.26 17.71 -6.43
N ALA A 189 18.04 16.75 -5.95
CA ALA A 189 19.21 16.99 -5.11
C ALA A 189 20.43 16.79 -6.01
N PRO A 190 21.51 17.56 -5.84
CA PRO A 190 22.72 17.38 -6.63
C PRO A 190 23.30 15.99 -6.36
N GLY A 191 22.98 15.03 -7.25
CA GLY A 191 23.65 13.74 -7.37
C GLY A 191 23.09 12.54 -6.59
N ARG A 192 21.81 12.44 -6.21
CA ARG A 192 21.29 11.24 -5.51
C ARG A 192 19.85 10.86 -5.88
N GLY A 193 19.69 10.02 -6.90
CA GLY A 193 18.56 9.07 -6.92
C GLY A 193 18.85 7.91 -5.97
N TYR A 194 17.83 7.17 -5.52
CA TYR A 194 17.93 5.99 -4.64
C TYR A 194 18.91 6.14 -3.46
N VAL A 195 18.40 6.49 -2.27
CA VAL A 195 19.19 6.22 -1.05
C VAL A 195 19.09 4.72 -0.75
N ILE A 196 20.01 3.94 -1.33
CA ILE A 196 20.49 2.72 -0.69
C ILE A 196 21.17 3.20 0.59
N TRP A 197 20.55 3.01 1.74
CA TRP A 197 21.27 3.12 3.01
C TRP A 197 22.34 2.04 2.97
N ASP A 198 23.63 2.41 2.99
CA ASP A 198 24.78 1.49 2.88
C ASP A 198 25.06 0.74 4.21
N GLY A 199 24.33 1.08 5.28
CA GLY A 199 24.45 0.47 6.61
C GLY A 199 24.08 -1.03 6.73
N PRO A 200 23.09 -1.60 6.00
CA PRO A 200 22.68 -2.99 6.12
C PRO A 200 23.45 -3.98 5.20
N ARG A 201 24.56 -3.56 4.55
CA ARG A 201 25.36 -4.40 3.64
C ARG A 201 26.83 -4.60 4.05
N ARG A 202 27.19 -4.36 5.32
CA ARG A 202 28.54 -4.68 5.82
C ARG A 202 28.58 -6.03 6.51
#